data_AF-A0A9P6KI18-F1
#
_entry.id   AF-A0A9P6KI18-F1
#
_cell.length_a   1.000
_cell.length_b   1.000
_cell.length_c   1.000
_cell.angle_alpha   90.00
_cell.angle_beta   90.00
_cell.angle_gamma   90.00
#
_symmetry.space_group_name_H-M   'P 1'
#
loop_
_entity.id
_entity.type
_entity.pdbx_description
1 polymer ?
#
loop_
_entity_poly.entity_id
_entity_poly.type
_entity_poly.pdbx_seq_one_letter_code
_entity_poly.pdbx_strand_id
1 'polypeptide(L)'
;MSTIVDLAFFDAIQASMEAEATLKDNIRASVRELDRTNRNITAVLNRVHSSPKEQVKVDLDNNMTDFQISIEEFLHGVVSLTNELSRLAVNAVTAGDFNRPVRIGKFLKELYSGFQLLNLKNDTLRKRFDSIKYDIKKVEEIIYDLTVRKLVGTQSESVSIAESIETDV
;
A
#
# COMPACT_ATOMS: atom_id res chain seq x y z
N MET A 1 12.37 20.44 61.53
CA MET A 1 10.97 20.08 61.21
C MET A 1 10.66 20.71 59.86
N SER A 2 10.09 19.93 58.95
CA SER A 2 9.61 20.31 57.61
C SER A 2 10.69 20.68 56.57
N THR A 3 11.21 19.67 55.87
CA THR A 3 11.61 19.85 54.46
C THR A 3 10.35 20.24 53.71
N ILE A 4 10.25 21.52 53.41
CA ILE A 4 9.15 22.12 52.66
C ILE A 4 9.08 21.40 51.32
N VAL A 5 8.12 20.48 51.20
CA VAL A 5 7.69 19.95 49.92
C VAL A 5 7.28 21.18 49.10
N ASP A 6 8.02 21.45 48.02
CA ASP A 6 7.76 22.60 47.18
C ASP A 6 6.42 22.39 46.46
N LEU A 7 5.36 22.93 47.05
CA LEU A 7 3.99 22.76 46.57
C LEU A 7 3.81 23.39 45.20
N ALA A 8 4.57 24.45 44.90
CA ALA A 8 4.54 25.11 43.60
C ALA A 8 5.08 24.22 42.47
N PHE A 9 6.03 23.32 42.77
CA PHE A 9 6.52 22.34 41.82
C PHE A 9 5.43 21.33 41.43
N PHE A 10 4.65 20.85 42.39
CA PHE A 10 3.55 19.92 42.13
C PHE A 10 2.38 20.61 41.40
N ASP A 11 2.06 21.86 41.75
CA ASP A 11 1.05 22.65 41.03
C ASP A 11 1.45 22.87 39.56
N ALA A 12 2.72 23.13 39.28
CA ALA A 12 3.25 23.25 37.92
C ALA A 12 3.19 21.94 37.13
N ILE A 13 3.50 20.80 37.78
CA ILE A 13 3.34 19.47 37.16
C ILE A 13 1.87 19.18 36.88
N GLN A 14 0.97 19.48 37.82
CA GLN A 14 -0.46 19.25 37.66
C GLN A 14 -1.02 20.08 36.49
N ALA A 15 -0.65 21.35 36.39
CA ALA A 15 -1.02 22.20 35.25
C ALA A 15 -0.47 21.69 33.92
N SER A 16 0.77 21.17 33.90
CA SER A 16 1.38 20.55 32.72
C SER A 16 0.65 19.27 32.29
N MET A 17 0.28 18.41 33.25
CA MET A 17 -0.45 17.18 32.99
C MET A 17 -1.87 17.45 32.47
N GLU A 18 -2.56 18.46 32.99
CA GLU A 18 -3.87 18.90 32.49
C GLU A 18 -3.77 19.47 31.06
N ALA A 19 -2.72 20.24 30.77
CA ALA A 19 -2.46 20.73 29.42
C ALA A 19 -2.20 19.58 28.43
N GLU A 20 -1.42 18.57 28.83
CA GLU A 20 -1.16 17.38 28.01
C GLU A 20 -2.42 16.53 27.81
N ALA A 21 -3.24 16.36 28.86
CA ALA A 21 -4.52 15.67 28.76
C ALA A 21 -5.46 16.37 27.76
N THR A 22 -5.53 17.70 27.83
CA THR A 22 -6.34 18.52 26.91
C THR A 22 -5.82 18.41 25.48
N LEU A 23 -4.49 18.46 25.28
CA LEU A 23 -3.87 18.28 23.96
C LEU A 23 -4.19 16.90 23.39
N LYS A 24 -4.11 15.85 24.21
CA LYS A 24 -4.41 14.48 23.78
C LYS A 24 -5.86 14.30 23.38
N ASP A 25 -6.78 14.94 24.09
CA ASP A 25 -8.21 14.88 23.75
C ASP A 25 -8.52 15.68 22.48
N ASN A 26 -7.87 16.83 22.27
CA ASN A 26 -7.94 17.57 21.01
C ASN A 26 -7.41 16.76 19.83
N ILE A 27 -6.26 16.08 19.99
CA ILE A 27 -5.70 15.20 18.96
C ILE A 27 -6.67 14.04 18.66
N ARG A 28 -7.26 13.41 19.69
CA ARG A 28 -8.25 12.34 19.49
C ARG A 28 -9.51 12.84 18.77
N ALA A 29 -9.96 14.05 19.06
CA ALA A 29 -11.10 14.65 18.37
C ALA A 29 -10.78 14.86 16.89
N SER A 30 -9.62 15.44 16.58
CA SER A 30 -9.16 15.63 15.19
C SER A 30 -8.96 14.31 14.44
N VAL A 31 -8.41 13.29 15.10
CA VAL A 31 -8.27 11.95 14.50
C VAL A 31 -9.64 11.31 14.23
N ARG A 32 -10.63 11.49 15.11
CA ARG A 32 -12.00 11.00 14.88
C ARG A 32 -12.68 11.71 13.72
N GLU A 33 -12.46 13.01 13.60
CA GLU A 33 -12.95 13.80 12.46
C GLU A 33 -12.32 13.30 11.16
N LEU A 34 -11.00 13.06 11.17
CA LEU A 34 -10.26 12.49 10.05
C LEU A 34 -10.74 11.06 9.68
N ASP A 35 -11.00 10.20 10.65
CA ASP A 35 -11.56 8.88 10.40
C ASP A 35 -12.96 8.95 9.79
N ARG A 36 -13.75 9.95 10.20
CA ARG A 36 -15.10 10.19 9.66
C ARG A 36 -15.02 10.68 8.22
N THR A 37 -14.11 11.60 7.91
CA THR A 37 -13.89 12.05 6.53
C THR A 37 -13.35 10.91 5.67
N ASN A 38 -12.44 10.08 6.17
CA ASN A 38 -11.91 8.93 5.45
C ASN A 38 -12.99 7.88 5.11
N ARG A 39 -13.93 7.62 6.02
CA ARG A 39 -15.10 6.77 5.75
C ARG A 39 -16.04 7.39 4.69
N ASN A 40 -16.24 8.70 4.74
CA ASN A 40 -17.02 9.41 3.72
C ASN A 40 -16.34 9.35 2.34
N ILE A 41 -15.01 9.57 2.29
CA ILE A 41 -14.21 9.44 1.07
C ILE A 41 -14.32 8.03 0.52
N THR A 42 -14.20 7.00 1.37
CA THR A 42 -14.37 5.60 0.98
C THR A 42 -15.78 5.33 0.43
N ALA A 43 -16.83 5.89 1.05
CA ALA A 43 -18.21 5.75 0.57
C ALA A 43 -18.43 6.45 -0.79
N VAL A 44 -17.85 7.63 -0.99
CA VAL A 44 -17.89 8.36 -2.26
C VAL A 44 -17.08 7.65 -3.33
N LEU A 45 -15.87 7.16 -3.01
CA LEU A 45 -15.06 6.32 -3.91
C LEU A 45 -15.83 5.07 -4.33
N ASN A 46 -16.52 4.39 -3.41
CA ASN A 46 -17.37 3.25 -3.75
C ASN A 46 -18.54 3.64 -4.67
N ARG A 47 -19.09 4.86 -4.55
CA ARG A 47 -20.06 5.41 -5.51
C ARG A 47 -19.43 5.74 -6.87
N VAL A 48 -18.20 6.26 -6.89
CA VAL A 48 -17.45 6.55 -8.12
C VAL A 48 -17.04 5.26 -8.83
N HIS A 49 -16.70 4.19 -8.11
CA HIS A 49 -16.49 2.85 -8.67
C HIS A 49 -17.78 2.21 -9.21
N SER A 50 -18.95 2.82 -8.95
CA SER A 50 -20.24 2.47 -9.55
C SER A 50 -20.61 3.35 -10.77
N SER A 51 -19.73 4.28 -11.18
CA SER A 51 -19.91 5.21 -12.31
C SER A 51 -18.67 5.21 -13.23
N PRO A 52 -18.77 5.54 -14.52
CA PRO A 52 -17.65 5.42 -15.46
C PRO A 52 -16.49 6.39 -15.13
N LYS A 53 -15.26 5.93 -15.39
CA LYS A 53 -13.96 6.51 -15.01
C LYS A 53 -13.77 7.96 -15.46
N GLU A 54 -13.59 8.89 -14.51
CA GLU A 54 -13.00 10.21 -14.75
C GLU A 54 -11.79 10.40 -13.83
N GLN A 55 -10.66 10.80 -14.43
CA GLN A 55 -9.32 10.69 -13.86
C GLN A 55 -9.09 11.69 -12.71
N VAL A 56 -8.81 11.17 -11.52
CA VAL A 56 -8.31 11.98 -10.39
C VAL A 56 -6.93 12.54 -10.77
N LYS A 57 -6.80 13.87 -10.80
CA LYS A 57 -5.53 14.56 -11.08
C LYS A 57 -4.63 14.52 -9.85
N VAL A 58 -3.37 14.13 -10.03
CA VAL A 58 -2.31 14.17 -9.00
C VAL A 58 -1.54 15.47 -9.17
N ASP A 59 -1.38 16.26 -8.10
CA ASP A 59 -0.64 17.51 -8.15
C ASP A 59 0.87 17.21 -8.05
N LEU A 60 1.62 17.73 -9.03
CA LEU A 60 3.07 17.60 -9.10
C LEU A 60 3.77 18.84 -8.50
N ASP A 61 3.05 19.97 -8.34
CA ASP A 61 3.64 21.30 -8.13
C ASP A 61 3.28 21.96 -6.78
N ASN A 62 2.47 21.30 -5.93
CA ASN A 62 2.13 21.73 -4.58
C ASN A 62 1.47 23.13 -4.50
N ASN A 63 0.72 23.54 -5.53
CA ASN A 63 0.10 24.87 -5.62
C ASN A 63 -1.42 24.79 -5.33
N MET A 64 -1.78 25.05 -4.07
CA MET A 64 -3.13 24.85 -3.52
C MET A 64 -4.19 25.80 -4.11
N THR A 65 -5.16 25.25 -4.86
CA THR A 65 -6.47 25.90 -5.11
C THR A 65 -7.67 24.92 -5.14
N ASP A 66 -7.46 23.60 -5.30
CA ASP A 66 -8.50 22.55 -5.32
C ASP A 66 -8.14 21.36 -4.40
N PHE A 67 -9.08 20.43 -4.13
CA PHE A 67 -8.79 19.18 -3.43
C PHE A 67 -7.82 18.33 -4.27
N GLN A 68 -6.56 18.29 -3.84
CA GLN A 68 -5.48 17.57 -4.51
C GLN A 68 -4.85 16.58 -3.54
N ILE A 69 -4.53 15.39 -4.03
CA ILE A 69 -3.77 14.38 -3.26
C ILE A 69 -2.30 14.72 -3.44
N SER A 70 -1.58 14.91 -2.33
CA SER A 70 -0.14 15.16 -2.38
C SER A 70 0.60 13.92 -2.88
N ILE A 71 1.78 14.11 -3.48
CA ILE A 71 2.61 12.99 -3.96
C ILE A 71 2.94 12.03 -2.81
N GLU A 72 3.19 12.55 -1.61
CA GLU A 72 3.50 11.74 -0.44
C GLU A 72 2.33 10.85 -0.02
N GLU A 73 1.10 11.38 -0.03
CA GLU A 73 -0.13 10.62 0.25
C GLU A 73 -0.41 9.59 -0.84
N PHE A 74 -0.18 9.94 -2.11
CA PHE A 74 -0.31 9.00 -3.22
C PHE A 74 0.67 7.83 -3.06
N LEU A 75 1.95 8.11 -2.80
CA LEU A 75 2.97 7.08 -2.59
C LEU A 75 2.64 6.20 -1.37
N HIS A 76 2.15 6.78 -0.27
CA HIS A 76 1.67 6.02 0.88
C HIS A 76 0.49 5.09 0.54
N GLY A 77 -0.46 5.57 -0.26
CA GLY A 77 -1.59 4.79 -0.75
C GLY A 77 -1.13 3.60 -1.61
N VAL A 78 -0.16 3.84 -2.49
CA VAL A 78 0.42 2.81 -3.36
C VAL A 78 1.20 1.75 -2.56
N VAL A 79 1.95 2.14 -1.53
CA VAL A 79 2.60 1.17 -0.64
C VAL A 79 1.54 0.32 0.08
N SER A 80 0.45 0.92 0.55
CA SER A 80 -0.62 0.18 1.23
C SER A 80 -1.35 -0.80 0.29
N LEU A 81 -1.43 -0.47 -1.01
CA LEU A 81 -2.00 -1.34 -2.03
C LEU A 81 -1.22 -2.66 -2.19
N THR A 82 0.10 -2.68 -2.00
CA THR A 82 0.88 -3.92 -2.18
C THR A 82 0.51 -4.99 -1.18
N ASN A 83 0.19 -4.60 0.05
CA ASN A 83 -0.27 -5.51 1.09
C ASN A 83 -1.60 -6.18 0.72
N GLU A 84 -2.54 -5.40 0.17
CA GLU A 84 -3.83 -5.92 -0.28
C GLU A 84 -3.69 -6.79 -1.54
N LEU A 85 -2.76 -6.49 -2.43
CA LEU A 85 -2.45 -7.34 -3.58
C LEU A 85 -1.88 -8.71 -3.16
N SER A 86 -1.04 -8.74 -2.12
CA SER A 86 -0.54 -10.01 -1.57
C SER A 86 -1.69 -10.88 -1.00
N ARG A 87 -2.65 -10.26 -0.32
CA ARG A 87 -3.87 -10.95 0.16
C ARG A 87 -4.76 -11.42 -0.99
N LEU A 88 -4.94 -10.58 -2.01
CA LEU A 88 -5.70 -10.92 -3.21
C LEU A 88 -5.08 -12.11 -3.95
N ALA A 89 -3.75 -12.21 -4.03
CA ALA A 89 -3.09 -13.34 -4.66
C ALA A 89 -3.45 -14.67 -3.98
N VAL A 90 -3.45 -14.72 -2.64
CA VAL A 90 -3.89 -15.90 -1.87
C VAL A 90 -5.35 -16.23 -2.18
N ASN A 91 -6.24 -15.25 -2.07
CA ASN A 91 -7.67 -15.43 -2.30
C ASN A 91 -7.99 -15.87 -3.74
N ALA A 92 -7.24 -15.37 -4.72
CA ALA A 92 -7.38 -15.76 -6.12
C ALA A 92 -7.04 -17.24 -6.32
N VAL A 93 -5.97 -17.74 -5.70
CA VAL A 93 -5.63 -19.17 -5.73
C VAL A 93 -6.71 -20.01 -5.08
N THR A 94 -7.24 -19.59 -3.93
CA THR A 94 -8.35 -20.29 -3.27
C THR A 94 -9.62 -20.34 -4.12
N ALA A 95 -9.86 -19.30 -4.92
CA ALA A 95 -10.97 -19.23 -5.87
C ALA A 95 -10.70 -19.97 -7.20
N GLY A 96 -9.56 -20.63 -7.35
CA GLY A 96 -9.19 -21.39 -8.56
C GLY A 96 -8.61 -20.55 -9.71
N ASP A 97 -8.32 -19.26 -9.49
CA ASP A 97 -7.64 -18.42 -10.48
C ASP A 97 -6.13 -18.41 -10.24
N PHE A 98 -5.42 -19.26 -11.00
CA PHE A 98 -3.97 -19.42 -10.89
C PHE A 98 -3.17 -18.42 -11.74
N ASN A 99 -3.82 -17.65 -12.62
CA ASN A 99 -3.14 -16.66 -13.47
C ASN A 99 -3.01 -15.30 -12.78
N ARG A 100 -3.98 -14.93 -11.92
CA ARG A 100 -3.94 -13.67 -11.15
C ARG A 100 -2.67 -13.50 -10.30
N PRO A 101 -2.20 -14.50 -9.53
CA PRO A 101 -0.96 -14.37 -8.75
C PRO A 101 0.25 -14.04 -9.61
N VAL A 102 0.37 -14.63 -10.80
CA VAL A 102 1.47 -14.35 -11.74
C VAL A 102 1.43 -12.89 -12.21
N ARG A 103 0.25 -12.38 -12.57
CA ARG A 103 0.06 -10.97 -12.97
C ARG A 103 0.36 -10.01 -11.82
N ILE A 104 -0.09 -10.34 -10.60
CA ILE A 104 0.17 -9.56 -9.39
C ILE A 104 1.68 -9.54 -9.09
N GLY A 105 2.36 -10.68 -9.16
CA GLY A 105 3.80 -10.77 -8.91
C GLY A 105 4.62 -9.93 -9.88
N LYS A 106 4.26 -9.93 -11.18
CA LYS A 106 4.89 -9.04 -12.17
C LYS A 106 4.68 -7.56 -11.82
N PHE A 107 3.44 -7.18 -11.51
CA PHE A 107 3.11 -5.79 -11.15
C PHE A 107 3.86 -5.31 -9.90
N LEU A 108 3.94 -6.13 -8.85
CA LEU A 108 4.67 -5.77 -7.62
C LEU A 108 6.17 -5.55 -7.86
N LYS A 109 6.78 -6.33 -8.78
CA LYS A 109 8.19 -6.15 -9.16
C LYS A 109 8.42 -4.83 -9.91
N GLU A 110 7.56 -4.52 -10.88
CA GLU A 110 7.61 -3.25 -11.61
C GLU A 110 7.43 -2.07 -10.66
N LEU A 111 6.48 -2.17 -9.73
CA LEU A 111 6.24 -1.16 -8.72
C LEU A 111 7.45 -0.96 -7.79
N TYR A 112 8.03 -2.05 -7.30
CA TYR A 112 9.22 -2.01 -6.45
C TYR A 112 10.40 -1.33 -7.16
N SER A 113 10.66 -1.68 -8.43
CA SER A 113 11.68 -1.00 -9.24
C SER A 113 11.39 0.49 -9.42
N GLY A 114 10.12 0.88 -9.61
CA GLY A 114 9.71 2.28 -9.68
C GLY A 114 10.02 3.06 -8.40
N PHE A 115 9.71 2.49 -7.23
CA PHE A 115 10.05 3.10 -5.95
C PHE A 115 11.55 3.14 -5.66
N GLN A 116 12.35 2.21 -6.19
CA GLN A 116 13.81 2.27 -6.07
C GLN A 116 14.42 3.48 -6.79
N LEU A 117 13.77 4.00 -7.84
CA LEU A 117 14.18 5.21 -8.55
C LEU A 117 13.89 6.48 -7.76
N LEU A 118 12.85 6.43 -6.92
CA LEU A 118 12.53 7.50 -5.98
C LEU A 118 13.56 7.41 -4.86
N ASN A 119 14.62 8.22 -4.92
CA ASN A 119 15.66 8.29 -3.90
C ASN A 119 15.12 8.92 -2.60
N LEU A 120 14.18 8.23 -1.95
CA LEU A 120 13.48 8.65 -0.75
C LEU A 120 14.51 8.76 0.38
N LYS A 121 14.72 9.99 0.89
CA LYS A 121 15.50 10.21 2.11
C LYS A 121 14.76 9.56 3.30
N ASN A 122 15.48 9.33 4.41
CA ASN A 122 15.02 8.54 5.57
C ASN A 122 13.71 9.04 6.20
N ASP A 123 12.59 8.67 5.58
CA ASP A 123 11.24 9.04 5.97
C ASP A 123 10.40 7.81 6.29
N THR A 124 9.28 8.00 6.97
CA THR A 124 8.25 7.01 7.27
C THR A 124 7.84 6.18 6.03
N LEU A 125 7.77 6.83 4.87
CA LEU A 125 7.49 6.18 3.58
C LEU A 125 8.55 5.13 3.21
N ARG A 126 9.84 5.38 3.51
CA ARG A 126 10.93 4.43 3.23
C ARG A 126 10.81 3.16 4.07
N LYS A 127 10.47 3.30 5.36
CA LYS A 127 10.23 2.14 6.24
C LYS A 127 9.07 1.29 5.75
N ARG A 128 7.99 1.91 5.26
CA ARG A 128 6.86 1.19 4.69
C ARG A 128 7.21 0.58 3.33
N PHE A 129 7.94 1.29 2.48
CA PHE A 129 8.43 0.77 1.21
C PHE A 129 9.29 -0.49 1.38
N ASP A 130 10.18 -0.53 2.38
CA ASP A 130 10.99 -1.73 2.66
C ASP A 130 10.13 -2.97 2.98
N SER A 131 8.88 -2.77 3.45
CA SER A 131 7.96 -3.87 3.73
C SER A 131 7.43 -4.57 2.47
N ILE A 132 7.45 -3.91 1.30
CA ILE A 132 7.00 -4.48 0.01
C ILE A 132 7.79 -5.74 -0.35
N LYS A 133 9.07 -5.81 0.07
CA LYS A 133 9.92 -7.00 -0.15
C LYS A 133 9.29 -8.27 0.43
N TYR A 134 8.62 -8.16 1.57
CA TYR A 134 7.95 -9.29 2.20
C TYR A 134 6.68 -9.68 1.44
N ASP A 135 5.91 -8.71 0.95
CA ASP A 135 4.72 -8.96 0.14
C ASP A 135 5.10 -9.65 -1.19
N ILE A 136 6.17 -9.19 -1.85
CA ILE A 136 6.72 -9.80 -3.07
C ILE A 136 7.12 -11.24 -2.80
N LYS A 137 7.93 -11.47 -1.77
CA LYS A 137 8.41 -12.82 -1.42
C LYS A 137 7.23 -13.78 -1.20
N LYS A 138 6.19 -13.33 -0.49
CA LYS A 138 4.98 -14.13 -0.27
C LYS A 138 4.25 -14.46 -1.57
N VAL A 139 4.13 -13.52 -2.50
CA VAL A 139 3.51 -13.79 -3.81
C VAL A 139 4.38 -14.73 -4.66
N GLU A 140 5.71 -14.62 -4.58
CA GLU A 140 6.62 -15.54 -5.25
C GLU A 140 6.54 -16.97 -4.72
N GLU A 141 6.41 -17.15 -3.39
CA GLU A 141 6.18 -18.46 -2.77
C GLU A 141 4.87 -19.09 -3.28
N ILE A 142 3.80 -18.29 -3.41
CA ILE A 142 2.53 -18.75 -4.00
C ILE A 142 2.72 -19.16 -5.46
N ILE A 143 3.39 -18.34 -6.27
CA ILE A 143 3.65 -18.66 -7.69
C ILE A 143 4.50 -19.94 -7.79
N TYR A 144 5.49 -20.11 -6.93
CA TYR A 144 6.30 -21.32 -6.87
C TYR A 144 5.45 -22.56 -6.56
N ASP A 145 4.55 -22.49 -5.58
CA ASP A 145 3.64 -23.59 -5.29
C ASP A 145 2.74 -23.94 -6.48
N LEU A 146 2.30 -22.92 -7.24
CA LEU A 146 1.48 -23.12 -8.44
C LEU A 146 2.25 -23.76 -9.59
N THR A 147 3.52 -23.38 -9.80
CA THR A 147 4.36 -23.93 -10.86
C THR A 147 4.75 -25.36 -10.57
N VAL A 148 5.09 -25.69 -9.32
CA VAL A 148 5.39 -27.07 -8.89
C VAL A 148 4.17 -27.99 -9.08
N ARG A 149 2.96 -27.47 -8.85
CA ARG A 149 1.70 -28.21 -9.05
C ARG A 149 1.23 -28.25 -10.51
N LYS A 150 1.97 -27.64 -11.45
CA LYS A 150 1.61 -27.53 -12.88
C LYS A 150 0.24 -26.86 -13.13
N LEU A 151 -0.22 -26.02 -12.20
CA LEU A 151 -1.51 -25.31 -12.30
C LEU A 151 -1.42 -24.03 -13.13
N VAL A 152 -0.19 -23.53 -13.32
CA VAL A 152 0.14 -22.49 -14.29
C VAL A 152 0.85 -23.16 -15.43
N GLY A 153 0.18 -23.25 -16.59
CA GLY A 153 0.75 -23.83 -17.79
C GLY A 153 2.01 -23.06 -18.17
N THR A 154 3.11 -23.77 -18.35
CA THR A 154 4.31 -23.27 -18.99
C THR A 154 3.90 -22.75 -20.38
N GLN A 155 3.77 -21.43 -20.53
CA GLN A 155 3.95 -20.82 -21.85
C GLN A 155 5.45 -20.85 -22.14
N SER A 156 5.94 -22.04 -22.52
CA SER A 156 7.22 -22.25 -23.16
C SER A 156 7.04 -23.40 -24.15
N GLU A 157 6.77 -23.01 -25.39
CA GLU A 157 7.14 -23.72 -26.62
C GLU A 157 6.67 -25.18 -26.79
N SER A 158 5.40 -25.32 -27.20
CA SER A 158 4.99 -26.32 -28.18
C SER A 158 4.78 -25.65 -29.55
N VAL A 159 5.82 -25.00 -30.09
CA VAL A 159 5.86 -24.52 -31.47
C VAL A 159 7.28 -24.75 -32.02
N SER A 160 7.38 -25.41 -33.17
CA SER A 160 8.59 -25.65 -34.00
C SER A 160 9.39 -26.96 -33.83
N ILE A 161 8.73 -28.11 -33.66
CA ILE A 161 9.23 -29.37 -34.25
C ILE A 161 8.12 -29.97 -35.10
N ALA A 162 7.79 -29.32 -36.22
CA ALA A 162 6.92 -29.86 -37.28
C ALA A 162 7.02 -29.04 -38.57
N GLU A 163 8.24 -28.72 -39.04
CA GLU A 163 8.44 -28.33 -40.45
C GLU A 163 9.89 -28.59 -40.85
N SER A 164 10.26 -29.86 -40.83
CA SER A 164 11.46 -30.38 -41.50
C SER A 164 11.19 -31.84 -41.78
N ILE A 165 10.45 -32.12 -42.87
CA ILE A 165 10.45 -33.32 -43.72
C ILE A 165 9.23 -33.16 -44.66
N GLU A 166 9.46 -32.57 -45.82
CA GLU A 166 8.82 -32.86 -47.14
C GLU A 166 9.49 -31.91 -48.16
N THR A 167 10.53 -32.41 -48.85
CA THR A 167 10.53 -32.85 -50.26
C THR A 167 10.67 -31.69 -51.26
N ASP A 168 11.86 -31.59 -51.88
CA ASP A 168 12.13 -31.41 -53.32
C ASP A 168 13.65 -31.21 -53.46
N VAL A 169 14.40 -32.23 -53.91
CA VAL A 169 14.84 -32.48 -55.30
C VAL A 169 15.61 -31.30 -55.90
#